data_AF-A0A925V543-F1
#
_entry.id   AF-A0A925V543-F1
#
_cell.length_a   1.000
_cell.length_b   1.000
_cell.length_c   1.000
_cell.angle_alpha   90.00
_cell.angle_beta   90.00
_cell.angle_gamma   90.00
#
_symmetry.space_group_name_H-M   'P 1'
#
loop_
_entity.id
_entity.type
_entity.pdbx_description
1 polymer ?
#
loop_
_entity_poly.entity_id
_entity_poly.type
_entity_poly.pdbx_seq_one_letter_code
_entity_poly.pdbx_strand_id
1 'polypeptide(L)'
;MRHAPVMLPIHEVAARLGLSADDLIPFGRDKAKLDRTVLSRPRARDARAKLVLVSAITPTPAGEGKTTTSIGLADALASLGERTAVVLREPSLGPCFGVKGGGTGGGRSRLQPSDDINLHFTGDFHAITSAHNLLAAS
;
A
#
# COMPACT_ATOMS: atom_id res chain seq x y z
N MET A 1 -5.72 22.51 15.37
CA MET A 1 -5.22 21.16 15.66
C MET A 1 -5.96 20.16 14.77
N ARG A 2 -5.27 19.47 13.84
CA ARG A 2 -5.91 18.40 13.04
C ARG A 2 -5.74 17.10 13.84
N HIS A 3 -6.84 16.48 14.26
CA HIS A 3 -6.80 15.17 14.91
C HIS A 3 -6.17 14.16 13.94
N ALA A 4 -5.23 13.35 14.43
CA ALA A 4 -4.72 12.21 13.68
C ALA A 4 -5.89 11.27 13.36
N PRO A 5 -6.00 10.73 12.13
CA PRO A 5 -7.06 9.79 11.80
C PRO A 5 -6.94 8.56 12.70
N VAL A 6 -8.07 8.10 13.24
CA VAL A 6 -8.12 6.84 14.00
C VAL A 6 -7.94 5.70 13.00
N MET A 7 -6.79 5.03 13.08
CA MET A 7 -6.51 3.86 12.25
C MET A 7 -7.28 2.65 12.79
N LEU A 8 -7.90 1.91 11.88
CA LEU A 8 -8.47 0.62 12.22
C LEU A 8 -7.36 -0.42 12.38
N PRO A 9 -7.53 -1.41 13.27
CA PRO A 9 -6.67 -2.59 13.28
C PRO A 9 -6.62 -3.27 11.90
N ILE A 10 -5.45 -3.76 11.51
CA ILE A 10 -5.24 -4.31 10.16
C ILE A 10 -6.16 -5.50 9.84
N HIS A 11 -6.51 -6.30 10.85
CA HIS A 11 -7.42 -7.43 10.67
C HIS A 11 -8.85 -6.99 10.31
N GLU A 12 -9.31 -5.83 10.80
CA GLU A 12 -10.60 -5.28 10.41
C GLU A 12 -10.58 -4.76 8.96
N VAL A 13 -9.46 -4.20 8.51
CA VAL A 13 -9.26 -3.79 7.11
C VAL A 13 -9.25 -5.02 6.20
N ALA A 14 -8.53 -6.08 6.59
CA ALA A 14 -8.43 -7.33 5.85
C ALA A 14 -9.80 -8.04 5.73
N ALA A 15 -10.61 -8.02 6.79
CA ALA A 15 -11.95 -8.61 6.79
C ALA A 15 -12.86 -8.00 5.71
N ARG A 16 -12.69 -6.72 5.35
CA ARG A 16 -13.44 -6.07 4.25
C ARG A 16 -13.12 -6.68 2.88
N LEU A 17 -11.97 -7.33 2.74
CA LEU A 17 -11.57 -8.07 1.55
C LEU A 17 -11.91 -9.57 1.63
N GLY A 18 -12.55 -10.01 2.72
CA GLY A 18 -12.88 -11.42 2.96
C GLY A 18 -11.69 -12.25 3.43
N LEU A 19 -10.70 -11.63 4.06
CA LEU A 19 -9.54 -12.29 4.65
C LEU A 19 -9.73 -12.47 6.15
N SER A 20 -9.33 -13.62 6.69
CA SER A 20 -9.36 -13.89 8.13
C SER A 20 -8.05 -13.47 8.81
N ALA A 21 -8.01 -13.53 10.15
CA ALA A 21 -6.78 -13.26 10.89
C ALA A 21 -5.66 -14.26 10.59
N ASP A 22 -6.00 -15.52 10.27
CA ASP A 22 -5.04 -16.57 9.90
C ASP A 22 -4.37 -16.31 8.54
N ASP A 23 -4.93 -15.39 7.74
CA ASP A 23 -4.37 -14.98 6.45
C ASP A 23 -3.27 -13.93 6.61
N LEU A 24 -3.09 -13.42 7.83
CA LEU A 24 -2.25 -12.27 8.12
C LEU A 24 -1.02 -12.70 8.90
N ILE A 25 0.13 -12.21 8.46
CA ILE A 25 1.38 -12.22 9.22
C ILE A 25 1.58 -10.79 9.73
N PRO A 26 1.22 -10.48 11.00
CA PRO A 26 1.15 -9.10 11.47
C PRO A 26 2.53 -8.46 11.65
N PHE A 27 2.63 -7.17 11.32
CA PHE A 27 3.76 -6.29 11.60
C PHE A 27 3.26 -5.12 12.47
N GLY A 28 3.11 -5.40 13.77
CA GLY A 28 2.37 -4.51 14.66
C GLY A 28 0.86 -4.68 14.51
N ARG A 29 0.10 -3.61 14.76
CA ARG A 29 -1.39 -3.66 14.80
C ARG A 29 -2.06 -3.15 13.52
N ASP A 30 -1.33 -2.44 12.68
CA ASP A 30 -1.82 -1.63 11.57
C ASP A 30 -1.24 -2.04 10.20
N LYS A 31 -0.38 -3.06 10.18
CA LYS A 31 0.25 -3.61 8.97
C LYS A 31 0.34 -5.14 9.08
N ALA A 32 0.27 -5.81 7.94
CA ALA A 32 0.47 -7.25 7.85
C ALA A 32 0.96 -7.63 6.45
N LYS A 33 1.68 -8.75 6.35
CA LYS A 33 1.84 -9.47 5.08
C LYS A 33 0.69 -10.47 4.94
N LEU A 34 0.37 -10.83 3.71
CA LEU A 34 -0.56 -11.92 3.43
C LEU A 34 0.20 -13.24 3.39
N ASP A 35 -0.33 -14.26 4.06
CA ASP A 35 0.16 -15.62 3.91
C ASP A 35 -0.07 -16.09 2.46
N ARG A 36 0.92 -16.77 1.88
CA ARG A 36 0.89 -17.18 0.46
C ARG A 36 -0.22 -18.19 0.16
N THR A 37 -0.70 -18.92 1.17
CA THR A 37 -1.80 -19.88 1.03
C THR A 37 -3.10 -19.23 0.55
N VAL A 38 -3.25 -17.91 0.75
CA VAL A 38 -4.39 -17.14 0.21
C VAL A 38 -4.47 -17.24 -1.32
N LEU A 39 -3.32 -17.31 -2.01
CA LEU A 39 -3.27 -17.38 -3.48
C LEU A 39 -3.76 -18.72 -4.04
N SER A 40 -3.71 -19.79 -3.25
CA SER A 40 -4.21 -21.12 -3.64
C SER A 40 -5.71 -21.31 -3.41
N ARG A 41 -6.40 -20.35 -2.78
CA ARG A 41 -7.82 -20.50 -2.47
C ARG A 41 -8.69 -20.36 -3.72
N PRO A 42 -9.79 -21.12 -3.80
CA PRO A 42 -10.82 -20.85 -4.80
C PRO A 42 -11.27 -19.40 -4.72
N ARG A 43 -11.46 -18.77 -5.88
CA ARG A 43 -11.95 -17.39 -5.91
C ARG A 43 -13.37 -17.36 -5.38
N ALA A 44 -13.67 -16.40 -4.50
CA ALA A 44 -15.03 -16.19 -4.00
C ALA A 44 -16.02 -15.73 -5.09
N ARG A 45 -15.52 -15.33 -6.27
CA ARG A 45 -16.33 -15.02 -7.46
C ARG A 45 -15.66 -15.62 -8.70
N ASP A 46 -16.49 -16.17 -9.58
CA ASP A 46 -16.06 -16.72 -10.87
C ASP A 46 -15.50 -15.63 -11.80
N ALA A 47 -16.07 -14.43 -11.74
CA ALA A 47 -15.62 -13.30 -12.53
C ALA A 47 -14.33 -12.68 -11.95
N ARG A 48 -13.36 -12.39 -12.84
CA ARG A 48 -12.17 -11.61 -12.48
C ARG A 48 -12.58 -10.20 -12.01
N ALA A 49 -11.85 -9.66 -11.04
CA ALA A 49 -11.99 -8.26 -10.66
C ALA A 49 -11.63 -7.33 -11.85
N LYS A 50 -12.26 -6.17 -11.92
CA LYS A 50 -11.88 -5.11 -12.87
C LYS A 50 -10.54 -4.52 -12.45
N LEU A 51 -9.61 -4.39 -13.39
CA LEU A 51 -8.30 -3.76 -13.16
C LEU A 51 -8.33 -2.34 -13.74
N VAL A 52 -8.15 -1.34 -12.88
CA VAL A 52 -8.09 0.07 -13.28
C VAL A 52 -6.65 0.57 -13.13
N LEU A 53 -6.04 1.00 -14.23
CA LEU A 53 -4.69 1.57 -14.25
C LEU A 53 -4.77 3.09 -14.20
N VAL A 54 -4.16 3.69 -13.17
CA VAL A 54 -3.99 5.14 -13.07
C VAL A 54 -2.62 5.54 -13.61
N SER A 55 -2.61 6.35 -14.66
CA SER A 55 -1.41 6.92 -15.26
C SER A 55 -1.41 8.44 -15.18
N ALA A 56 -0.30 9.07 -15.55
CA ALA A 56 -0.16 10.52 -15.62
C ALA A 56 0.61 10.90 -16.89
N ILE A 57 0.54 12.19 -17.24
CA ILE A 57 1.41 12.79 -18.25
C ILE A 57 2.89 12.77 -17.80
N THR A 58 3.79 13.19 -18.69
CA THR A 58 5.20 13.38 -18.36
C THR A 58 5.36 14.25 -17.10
N PRO A 59 6.19 13.86 -16.12
CA PRO A 59 6.36 14.62 -14.89
C PRO A 59 6.82 16.06 -15.12
N THR A 60 6.29 16.96 -14.32
CA THR A 60 6.55 18.39 -14.27
C THR A 60 6.90 18.81 -12.85
N PRO A 61 7.57 19.96 -12.64
CA PRO A 61 7.86 20.46 -11.29
C PRO A 61 6.61 20.73 -10.44
N ALA A 62 5.43 20.95 -11.06
CA ALA A 62 4.18 21.18 -10.35
C ALA A 62 3.64 19.92 -9.65
N GLY A 63 4.02 18.73 -10.14
CA GLY A 63 3.54 17.44 -9.65
C GLY A 63 2.14 17.06 -10.16
N GLU A 64 1.95 15.79 -10.45
CA GLU A 64 0.77 15.29 -11.17
C GLU A 64 -0.25 14.64 -10.24
N GLY A 65 0.10 14.42 -8.97
CA GLY A 65 -0.82 13.87 -7.97
C GLY A 65 -1.26 12.42 -8.22
N LYS A 66 -0.57 11.66 -9.08
CA LYS A 66 -0.97 10.29 -9.46
C LYS A 66 -1.35 9.37 -8.29
N THR A 67 -0.53 9.36 -7.23
CA THR A 67 -0.79 8.53 -6.05
C THR A 67 -2.02 9.02 -5.29
N THR A 68 -2.16 10.33 -5.11
CA THR A 68 -3.35 10.95 -4.50
C THR A 68 -4.62 10.59 -5.26
N THR A 69 -4.60 10.67 -6.59
CA THR A 69 -5.72 10.28 -7.46
C THR A 69 -6.02 8.79 -7.34
N SER A 70 -5.01 7.92 -7.26
CA SER A 70 -5.21 6.48 -7.12
C SER A 70 -5.90 6.11 -5.81
N ILE A 71 -5.48 6.73 -4.70
CA ILE A 71 -6.11 6.54 -3.37
C ILE A 71 -7.52 7.12 -3.38
N GLY A 72 -7.69 8.36 -3.84
CA GLY A 72 -9.00 9.02 -3.88
C GLY A 72 -10.02 8.30 -4.78
N LEU A 73 -9.58 7.71 -5.90
CA LEU A 73 -10.44 6.88 -6.74
C LEU A 73 -10.90 5.61 -6.01
N ALA A 74 -10.00 4.94 -5.29
CA ALA A 74 -10.34 3.75 -4.51
C ALA A 74 -11.31 4.09 -3.36
N ASP A 75 -11.07 5.20 -2.65
CA ASP A 75 -11.96 5.69 -1.59
C ASP A 75 -13.36 6.03 -2.15
N ALA A 76 -13.42 6.69 -3.33
CA ALA A 76 -14.66 7.03 -3.99
C ALA A 76 -15.46 5.78 -4.40
N LEU A 77 -14.81 4.79 -5.01
CA LEU A 77 -15.45 3.52 -5.39
C LEU A 77 -15.98 2.78 -4.15
N ALA A 78 -15.18 2.73 -3.07
CA ALA A 78 -15.63 2.15 -1.80
C ALA A 78 -16.84 2.88 -1.22
N SER A 79 -16.89 4.22 -1.31
CA SER A 79 -18.04 5.02 -0.86
C SER A 79 -19.31 4.77 -1.68
N LEU A 80 -19.17 4.31 -2.92
CA LEU A 80 -20.27 3.90 -3.80
C LEU A 80 -20.70 2.43 -3.58
N GLY A 81 -20.09 1.73 -2.61
CA GLY A 81 -20.41 0.34 -2.28
C GLY A 81 -19.61 -0.71 -3.04
N GLU A 82 -18.63 -0.30 -3.86
CA GLU A 82 -17.76 -1.24 -4.58
C GLU A 82 -16.64 -1.77 -3.68
N ARG A 83 -16.45 -3.09 -3.67
CA ARG A 83 -15.33 -3.73 -2.95
C ARG A 83 -14.02 -3.46 -3.70
N THR A 84 -13.26 -2.49 -3.21
CA THR A 84 -12.09 -1.94 -3.92
C THR A 84 -10.82 -2.08 -3.09
N ALA A 85 -9.69 -2.32 -3.76
CA ALA A 85 -8.36 -2.28 -3.18
C ALA A 85 -7.45 -1.43 -4.08
N VAL A 86 -6.58 -0.63 -3.46
CA VAL A 86 -5.53 0.12 -4.16
C VAL A 86 -4.19 -0.60 -4.00
N VAL A 87 -3.42 -0.70 -5.07
CA VAL A 87 -2.10 -1.33 -5.07
C VAL A 87 -1.08 -0.27 -5.47
N LEU A 88 -0.11 -0.03 -4.59
CA LEU A 88 0.92 1.00 -4.76
C LEU A 88 2.32 0.39 -4.55
N ARG A 89 3.34 1.11 -5.00
CA ARG A 89 4.75 0.73 -4.80
C ARG A 89 5.22 1.25 -3.45
N GLU A 90 6.02 0.46 -2.75
CA GLU A 90 6.78 0.93 -1.58
C GLU A 90 7.76 2.04 -2.04
N PRO A 91 7.76 3.22 -1.38
CA PRO A 91 8.75 4.25 -1.67
C PRO A 91 10.13 3.81 -1.18
N SER A 92 11.18 4.13 -1.95
CA SER A 92 12.55 3.88 -1.46
C SER A 92 12.89 4.76 -0.27
N LEU A 93 13.78 4.28 0.59
CA LEU A 93 14.21 4.98 1.80
C LEU A 93 15.03 6.25 1.51
N GLY A 94 15.84 6.25 0.45
CA GLY A 94 16.77 7.34 0.13
C GLY A 94 16.12 8.73 -0.01
N PRO A 95 15.05 8.88 -0.82
CA PRO A 95 14.34 10.15 -0.97
C PRO A 95 13.74 10.74 0.31
N CYS A 96 13.47 9.93 1.33
CA CYS A 96 12.92 10.40 2.61
C CYS A 96 13.91 11.26 3.40
N PHE A 97 15.21 11.15 3.12
CA PHE A 97 16.27 12.00 3.67
C PHE A 97 16.69 13.13 2.70
N GLY A 98 15.91 13.35 1.63
CA GLY A 98 16.11 14.39 0.62
C GLY A 98 14.87 15.27 0.43
N VAL A 99 14.69 15.83 -0.79
CA VAL A 99 13.70 16.90 -1.08
C VAL A 99 12.31 16.36 -1.52
N LYS A 100 12.14 15.05 -1.72
CA LYS A 100 10.94 14.51 -2.38
C LYS A 100 9.88 14.05 -1.38
N GLY A 101 8.69 14.64 -1.47
CA GLY A 101 7.50 14.28 -0.69
C GLY A 101 7.06 12.82 -0.88
N GLY A 102 6.49 12.24 0.18
CA GLY A 102 6.28 10.81 0.38
C GLY A 102 5.39 10.10 -0.64
N GLY A 103 5.68 8.82 -0.87
CA GLY A 103 4.96 7.94 -1.81
C GLY A 103 3.56 7.52 -1.37
N THR A 104 3.01 8.15 -0.34
CA THR A 104 1.78 7.76 0.35
C THR A 104 0.57 8.62 -0.02
N GLY A 105 0.64 9.45 -1.06
CA GLY A 105 -0.45 10.36 -1.45
C GLY A 105 -0.42 11.70 -0.69
N GLY A 106 -1.54 12.43 -0.68
CA GLY A 106 -1.57 13.80 -0.16
C GLY A 106 -2.96 14.30 0.22
N GLY A 107 -3.01 15.34 1.05
CA GLY A 107 -4.27 15.90 1.53
C GLY A 107 -5.07 14.90 2.37
N ARG A 108 -6.34 14.67 2.00
CA ARG A 108 -7.22 13.67 2.64
C ARG A 108 -7.09 12.26 2.05
N SER A 109 -6.51 12.13 0.85
CA SER A 109 -6.33 10.86 0.15
C SER A 109 -4.88 10.42 0.30
N ARG A 110 -4.60 9.78 1.44
CA ARG A 110 -3.26 9.34 1.83
C ARG A 110 -3.29 8.01 2.56
N LEU A 111 -2.22 7.22 2.43
CA LEU A 111 -2.00 6.02 3.22
C LEU A 111 -1.48 6.35 4.62
N GLN A 112 -1.74 5.44 5.55
CA GLN A 112 -1.25 5.43 6.93
C GLN A 112 -0.90 3.99 7.34
N PRO A 113 0.04 3.78 8.29
CA PRO A 113 0.93 4.77 8.89
C PRO A 113 2.00 5.27 7.89
N SER A 114 2.04 6.58 7.62
CA SER A 114 2.93 7.10 6.56
C SER A 114 4.40 7.00 6.91
N ASP A 115 4.75 7.13 8.19
CA ASP A 115 6.15 7.16 8.63
C ASP A 115 6.79 5.79 8.47
N ASP A 116 6.07 4.73 8.85
CA ASP A 116 6.54 3.35 8.66
C ASP A 116 6.69 3.02 7.17
N ILE A 117 5.73 3.41 6.32
CA ILE A 117 5.78 3.17 4.86
C ILE A 117 7.00 3.86 4.23
N ASN A 118 7.36 5.04 4.71
CA ASN A 118 8.49 5.80 4.18
C ASN A 118 9.85 5.36 4.76
N LEU A 119 9.86 4.51 5.79
CA LEU A 119 11.09 4.06 6.46
C LEU A 119 11.36 2.58 6.18
N HIS A 120 11.30 1.74 7.20
CA HIS A 120 11.66 0.33 7.09
C HIS A 120 10.48 -0.56 6.70
N PHE A 121 9.27 -0.02 6.77
CA PHE A 121 8.00 -0.69 6.51
C PHE A 121 7.96 -2.13 7.02
N THR A 122 8.00 -3.13 6.13
CA THR A 122 8.02 -4.56 6.49
C THR A 122 9.34 -5.25 6.16
N GLY A 123 10.38 -4.48 5.83
CA GLY A 123 11.73 -4.96 5.57
C GLY A 123 11.98 -5.48 4.15
N ASP A 124 11.08 -5.23 3.20
CA ASP A 124 11.18 -5.77 1.84
C ASP A 124 12.43 -5.25 1.10
N PHE A 125 12.72 -3.95 1.19
CA PHE A 125 13.95 -3.43 0.61
C PHE A 125 15.21 -3.97 1.28
N HIS A 126 15.19 -4.22 2.59
CA HIS A 126 16.34 -4.82 3.28
C HIS A 126 16.62 -6.23 2.78
N ALA A 127 15.58 -7.03 2.53
CA ALA A 127 15.71 -8.37 1.95
C ALA A 127 16.28 -8.31 0.52
N ILE A 128 15.78 -7.39 -0.32
CA ILE A 128 16.28 -7.18 -1.68
C ILE A 128 17.75 -6.77 -1.66
N THR A 129 18.12 -5.78 -0.84
CA THR A 129 19.51 -5.31 -0.70
C THR A 129 20.43 -6.43 -0.23
N SER A 130 20.00 -7.24 0.75
CA SER A 130 20.80 -8.36 1.25
C SER A 130 21.05 -9.42 0.18
N ALA A 131 20.01 -9.80 -0.58
CA ALA A 131 20.14 -10.76 -1.67
C ALA A 131 21.05 -10.24 -2.80
N HIS A 132 20.91 -8.95 -3.17
CA HIS A 132 21.76 -8.33 -4.18
C HIS A 132 23.23 -8.30 -3.75
N ASN A 133 23.50 -7.90 -2.51
CA ASN A 133 24.87 -7.82 -1.98
C ASN A 133 25.51 -9.21 -1.85
N LEU A 134 24.73 -10.23 -1.48
CA LEU A 134 25.21 -11.62 -1.44
C LEU A 134 25.71 -12.08 -2.82
N LEU A 135 24.94 -11.79 -3.88
CA LEU A 135 25.34 -12.11 -5.24
C LEU A 135 26.59 -11.33 -5.67
N ALA A 136 26.68 -10.04 -5.33
CA ALA A 136 27.84 -9.22 -5.69
C ALA A 136 29.14 -9.60 -4.95
N ALA A 137 29.00 -10.20 -3.76
CA ALA A 137 30.13 -10.69 -2.96
C ALA A 137 30.55 -12.13 -3.31
N SER A 138 29.73 -12.84 -4.10
CA SER A 138 30.03 -14.21 -4.60
C SER A 138 30.85 -14.15 -5.88
#